data_AF-A0A822GJ02-F1
#
_entry.id   AF-A0A822GJ02-F1
#
_cell.length_a   1.000
_cell.length_b   1.000
_cell.length_c   1.000
_cell.angle_alpha   90.00
_cell.angle_beta   90.00
_cell.angle_gamma   90.00
#
_symmetry.space_group_name_H-M   'P 1'
#
loop_
_entity.id
_entity.type
_entity.pdbx_description
1 polymer ?
#
loop_
_entity_poly.entity_id
_entity_poly.type
_entity_poly.pdbx_seq_one_letter_code
_entity_poly.pdbx_strand_id
1 'polypeptide(L)'
;MNREDALNSIIELENYYIGLKNNLHGSPSEMVDEAWHAHILNTPMYFRFSTAEFGSYLHHIPFWSGNRKQIGQLNDDISMLEKLKKLGIENINETVWTYRSKKMKN
;
A
#
# COMPACT_ATOMS: atom_id res chain seq x y z
N MET A 1 -15.59 0.89 -0.79
CA MET A 1 -14.91 1.57 0.34
C MET A 1 -15.83 2.65 0.89
N ASN A 2 -16.15 2.62 2.18
CA ASN A 2 -16.90 3.72 2.80
C ASN A 2 -15.93 4.89 3.16
N ARG A 3 -16.44 6.02 3.67
CA ARG A 3 -15.60 7.19 4.00
C ARG A 3 -14.55 6.89 5.07
N GLU A 4 -14.90 6.11 6.09
CA GLU A 4 -13.99 5.74 7.17
C GLU A 4 -12.87 4.83 6.66
N ASP A 5 -13.22 3.82 5.85
CA ASP A 5 -12.25 2.95 5.18
C ASP A 5 -11.26 3.75 4.33
N ALA A 6 -11.74 4.77 3.61
CA ALA A 6 -10.91 5.64 2.78
C ALA A 6 -9.92 6.46 3.61
N LEU A 7 -10.39 7.06 4.72
CA LEU A 7 -9.52 7.80 5.64
C LEU A 7 -8.46 6.89 6.27
N ASN A 8 -8.86 5.69 6.70
CA ASN A 8 -7.93 4.72 7.26
C ASN A 8 -6.89 4.26 6.20
N SER A 9 -7.30 4.08 4.95
CA SER A 9 -6.40 3.70 3.86
C SER A 9 -5.36 4.77 3.53
N ILE A 10 -5.71 6.06 3.68
CA ILE A 10 -4.77 7.17 3.50
C ILE A 10 -3.73 7.17 4.62
N ILE A 11 -4.14 6.97 5.88
CA ILE A 11 -3.22 6.87 7.02
C ILE A 11 -2.24 5.71 6.81
N GLU A 12 -2.74 4.55 6.38
CA GLU A 12 -1.86 3.40 6.13
C GLU A 12 -0.98 3.55 4.89
N LEU A 13 -1.37 4.37 3.91
CA LEU A 13 -0.49 4.76 2.81
C LEU A 13 0.70 5.59 3.30
N GLU A 14 0.51 6.48 4.28
CA GLU A 14 1.61 7.20 4.90
C GLU A 14 2.57 6.25 5.63
N ASN A 15 2.03 5.30 6.40
CA ASN A 15 2.83 4.26 7.05
C ASN A 15 3.62 3.43 6.02
N TYR A 16 2.99 3.09 4.88
CA TYR A 16 3.66 2.40 3.79
C TYR A 16 4.84 3.21 3.24
N TYR A 17 4.66 4.51 2.97
CA TYR A 17 5.74 5.39 2.53
C TYR A 17 6.86 5.53 3.57
N ILE A 18 6.54 5.63 4.86
CA ILE A 18 7.55 5.61 5.93
C ILE A 18 8.38 4.33 5.85
N GLY A 19 7.73 3.18 5.67
CA GLY A 19 8.43 1.91 5.49
C GLY A 19 9.37 1.92 4.29
N LEU A 20 8.91 2.39 3.13
CA LEU A 20 9.74 2.51 1.92
C LEU A 20 10.95 3.44 2.15
N LYS A 21 10.78 4.59 2.80
CA LYS A 21 11.88 5.50 3.16
C LYS A 21 12.91 4.85 4.11
N ASN A 22 12.47 3.88 4.91
CA ASN A 22 13.33 3.08 5.79
C ASN A 22 13.86 1.80 5.12
N ASN A 23 13.87 1.74 3.78
CA ASN A 23 14.34 0.60 2.99
C ASN A 23 13.60 -0.71 3.27
N LEU A 24 12.36 -0.65 3.76
CA LEU A 24 11.50 -1.82 3.83
C LEU A 24 11.01 -2.16 2.42
N HIS A 25 11.02 -3.45 2.10
CA HIS A 25 10.52 -3.98 0.84
C HIS A 25 9.30 -4.85 1.12
N GLY A 26 8.20 -4.62 0.44
CA GLY A 26 6.97 -5.39 0.66
C GLY A 26 5.83 -4.86 -0.18
N SER A 27 4.86 -5.74 -0.45
CA SER A 27 3.66 -5.36 -1.17
C SER A 27 2.72 -4.57 -0.25
N PRO A 28 2.04 -3.54 -0.76
CA PRO A 28 0.94 -2.92 -0.03
C PRO A 28 -0.24 -3.91 0.12
N SER A 29 -1.11 -3.68 1.09
CA SER A 29 -2.41 -4.38 1.10
C SER A 29 -3.31 -3.89 -0.03
N GLU A 30 -4.41 -4.59 -0.29
CA GLU A 30 -5.35 -4.19 -1.33
C GLU A 30 -5.91 -2.77 -1.13
N MET A 31 -6.23 -2.39 0.10
CA MET A 31 -6.74 -1.04 0.40
C MET A 31 -5.65 0.03 0.28
N VAL A 32 -4.42 -0.27 0.71
CA VAL A 32 -3.28 0.65 0.56
C VAL A 32 -2.90 0.80 -0.91
N ASP A 33 -2.96 -0.26 -1.69
CA ASP A 33 -2.74 -0.26 -3.14
C ASP A 33 -3.77 0.60 -3.86
N GLU A 34 -5.06 0.48 -3.52
CA GLU A 34 -6.12 1.35 -4.05
C GLU A 34 -5.92 2.82 -3.69
N ALA A 35 -5.54 3.12 -2.45
CA ALA A 35 -5.22 4.49 -2.02
C ALA A 35 -3.98 5.03 -2.75
N TRP A 36 -2.96 4.20 -2.92
CA TRP A 36 -1.75 4.56 -3.65
C TRP A 36 -2.06 4.85 -5.11
N HIS A 37 -2.89 4.03 -5.77
CA HIS A 37 -3.37 4.31 -7.11
C HIS A 37 -4.02 5.68 -7.22
N ALA A 38 -4.96 5.99 -6.32
CA ALA A 38 -5.63 7.29 -6.31
C ALA A 38 -4.63 8.46 -6.16
N HIS A 39 -3.57 8.28 -5.38
CA HIS A 39 -2.49 9.26 -5.23
C HIS A 39 -1.63 9.38 -6.50
N ILE A 40 -1.22 8.25 -7.10
CA ILE A 40 -0.30 8.22 -8.24
C ILE A 40 -0.86 8.95 -9.45
N LEU A 41 -2.19 8.87 -9.69
CA LEU A 41 -2.87 9.29 -10.92
C LEU A 41 -2.31 10.60 -11.53
N ASN A 42 -1.28 10.44 -12.37
CA ASN A 42 -0.47 11.41 -13.11
C ASN A 42 -0.63 12.88 -12.73
N THR A 43 -0.32 13.23 -11.49
CA THR A 43 -0.18 14.62 -11.11
C THR A 43 1.29 15.02 -11.08
N PRO A 44 1.64 16.24 -11.55
CA PRO A 44 2.93 16.84 -11.25
C PRO A 44 3.23 16.91 -9.75
N MET A 45 2.18 16.86 -8.91
CA MET A 45 2.30 16.74 -7.46
C MET A 45 2.95 15.42 -7.06
N TYR A 46 2.50 14.28 -7.59
CA TYR A 46 3.08 12.98 -7.25
C TYR A 46 4.55 12.89 -7.66
N PHE A 47 4.90 13.38 -8.86
CA PHE A 47 6.31 13.41 -9.29
C PHE A 47 7.20 14.24 -8.33
N ARG A 48 6.71 15.41 -7.91
CA ARG A 48 7.41 16.27 -6.94
C ARG A 48 7.53 15.62 -5.57
N PHE A 49 6.45 15.01 -5.08
CA PHE A 49 6.43 14.23 -3.84
C PHE A 49 7.47 13.11 -3.90
N SER A 50 7.48 12.30 -4.96
CA SER A 50 8.43 11.20 -5.06
C SER A 50 9.88 11.67 -5.10
N THR A 51 10.15 12.73 -5.86
CA THR A 51 11.49 13.31 -5.94
C THR A 51 11.95 13.86 -4.59
N ALA A 52 11.07 14.53 -3.84
CA ALA A 52 11.38 15.10 -2.53
C ALA A 52 11.61 14.02 -1.46
N GLU A 53 10.75 13.00 -1.41
CA GLU A 53 10.75 12.01 -0.34
C GLU A 53 11.67 10.81 -0.60
N PHE A 54 11.85 10.44 -1.86
CA PHE A 54 12.60 9.22 -2.26
C PHE A 54 13.76 9.52 -3.23
N GLY A 55 13.98 10.78 -3.63
CA GLY A 55 15.05 11.16 -4.55
C GLY A 55 14.83 10.75 -6.01
N SER A 56 13.74 10.03 -6.30
CA SER A 56 13.40 9.56 -7.65
C SER A 56 11.90 9.30 -7.76
N TYR A 57 11.40 9.12 -8.98
CA TYR A 57 10.00 8.74 -9.18
C TYR A 57 9.75 7.34 -8.59
N LEU A 58 8.88 7.27 -7.58
CA LEU A 58 8.47 6.00 -6.99
C LEU A 58 7.47 5.35 -7.94
N HIS A 59 7.96 4.41 -8.75
CA HIS A 59 7.15 3.76 -9.76
C HIS A 59 6.23 2.72 -9.13
N HIS A 60 4.98 2.71 -9.55
CA HIS A 60 4.01 1.66 -9.24
C HIS A 60 3.36 1.17 -10.51
N ILE A 61 3.31 -0.14 -10.68
CA ILE A 61 2.59 -0.78 -11.77
C ILE A 61 1.32 -1.36 -11.15
N PRO A 62 0.13 -0.90 -11.56
CA PRO A 62 -1.10 -1.38 -10.97
C PRO A 62 -1.23 -2.89 -11.03
N PHE A 63 -1.46 -3.49 -9.86
CA PHE A 63 -1.76 -4.90 -9.79
C PHE A 63 -3.20 -5.14 -10.22
N TRP A 64 -3.43 -5.31 -11.52
CA TRP A 64 -4.73 -5.78 -12.00
C TRP A 64 -4.99 -7.19 -11.45
N SER A 65 -6.16 -7.35 -10.82
CA SER A 65 -6.62 -8.53 -10.09
C SER A 65 -6.68 -9.86 -10.88
N GLY A 66 -6.30 -9.84 -12.16
CA GLY A 66 -6.16 -11.00 -13.06
C GLY A 66 -4.79 -11.70 -13.04
N ASN A 67 -3.70 -11.03 -12.62
CA ASN A 67 -2.34 -11.59 -12.67
C ASN A 67 -1.76 -12.04 -11.31
N ARG A 68 -2.56 -12.01 -10.23
CA ARG A 68 -2.18 -12.61 -8.94
C ARG A 68 -2.14 -14.13 -9.09
N LYS A 69 -0.95 -14.72 -9.28
CA LYS A 69 -0.73 -16.15 -8.99
C LYS A 69 -0.96 -16.34 -7.49
N GLN A 70 -2.14 -16.88 -7.17
CA GLN A 70 -2.79 -16.94 -5.85
C GLN A 70 -2.01 -17.57 -4.68
N ILE A 71 -0.79 -18.07 -4.88
CA ILE A 71 -0.15 -18.98 -3.92
C ILE A 71 1.13 -18.41 -3.28
N GLY A 72 1.67 -17.27 -3.75
CA GLY A 72 2.92 -16.69 -3.21
C GLY A 72 2.78 -15.43 -2.32
N GLN A 73 1.66 -14.71 -2.39
CA GLN A 73 1.61 -13.28 -2.03
C GLN A 73 1.02 -12.92 -0.66
N LEU A 74 0.31 -13.83 0.01
CA LEU A 74 -0.16 -13.60 1.39
C LEU A 74 1.01 -13.32 2.36
N ASN A 75 2.13 -14.00 2.15
CA ASN A 75 3.34 -13.79 2.93
C ASN A 75 3.96 -12.41 2.66
N ASP A 76 3.88 -11.89 1.42
CA ASP A 76 4.52 -10.63 1.03
C ASP A 76 3.73 -9.41 1.50
N ASP A 77 2.40 -9.45 1.47
CA ASP A 77 1.54 -8.36 1.97
C ASP A 77 1.61 -8.27 3.51
N ILE A 78 1.50 -9.43 4.19
CA ILE A 78 1.67 -9.50 5.66
C ILE A 78 3.11 -9.16 6.04
N SER A 79 4.09 -9.43 5.15
CA SER A 79 5.49 -9.05 5.38
C SER A 79 5.61 -7.54 5.61
N MET A 80 4.90 -6.71 4.86
CA MET A 80 4.99 -5.26 5.04
C MET A 80 4.40 -4.84 6.40
N LEU A 81 3.21 -5.33 6.76
CA LEU A 81 2.61 -5.09 8.08
C LEU A 81 3.57 -5.45 9.23
N GLU A 82 4.15 -6.66 9.18
CA GLU A 82 5.08 -7.14 10.21
C GLU A 82 6.38 -6.34 10.25
N LYS A 83 6.88 -5.88 9.09
CA LYS A 83 8.04 -5.00 9.01
C LYS A 83 7.75 -3.62 9.60
N LEU A 84 6.59 -3.05 9.35
CA LEU A 84 6.17 -1.77 9.91
C LEU A 84 6.05 -1.84 11.44
N LYS A 85 5.46 -2.92 11.97
CA LYS A 85 5.44 -3.19 13.42
C LYS A 85 6.86 -3.28 14.00
N LYS A 86 7.76 -4.02 13.34
CA LYS A 86 9.17 -4.14 13.77
C LYS A 86 9.95 -2.83 13.70
N LEU A 87 9.56 -1.92 12.80
CA LEU A 87 10.10 -0.57 12.71
C LEU A 87 9.63 0.33 13.87
N GLY A 88 8.64 -0.10 14.66
CA GLY A 88 8.11 0.65 15.80
C GLY A 88 6.89 1.51 15.47
N ILE A 89 6.22 1.27 14.33
CA ILE A 89 4.93 1.92 14.05
C ILE A 89 3.84 1.17 14.82
N GLU A 90 3.40 1.74 15.94
CA GLU A 90 2.45 1.09 16.87
C GLU A 90 0.98 1.33 16.52
N ASN A 91 0.66 2.47 15.88
CA ASN A 91 -0.71 2.84 15.54
C ASN A 91 -1.09 2.39 14.12
N ILE A 92 -1.10 1.08 13.90
CA ILE A 92 -1.46 0.46 12.61
C ILE A 92 -2.88 -0.11 12.66
N ASN A 93 -3.71 0.22 11.67
CA ASN A 93 -4.99 -0.40 11.45
C ASN A 93 -4.84 -1.74 10.71
N GLU A 94 -4.74 -2.84 11.46
CA GLU A 94 -4.56 -4.19 10.90
C GLU A 94 -5.68 -4.61 9.94
N THR A 95 -6.89 -4.05 10.08
CA THR A 95 -8.00 -4.38 9.18
C THR A 95 -7.73 -3.89 7.76
N VAL A 96 -7.12 -2.71 7.60
CA VAL A 96 -6.72 -2.18 6.30
C VAL A 96 -5.66 -3.06 5.64
N TRP A 97 -4.73 -3.59 6.44
CA TRP A 97 -3.66 -4.46 5.94
C TRP A 97 -4.14 -5.87 5.58
N THR A 98 -5.15 -6.37 6.30
CA THR A 98 -5.68 -7.73 6.14
C THR A 98 -6.92 -7.80 5.23
N TYR A 99 -7.55 -6.67 4.88
CA TYR A 99 -8.73 -6.62 4.02
C TYR A 99 -8.50 -7.26 2.66
N ARG A 100 -9.49 -8.03 2.16
CA ARG A 100 -9.51 -8.59 0.80
C ARG A 100 -10.93 -8.55 0.24
N SER A 101 -11.10 -8.01 -0.97
CA SER A 101 -12.39 -8.09 -1.65
C SER A 101 -12.71 -9.55 -2.01
N LYS A 102 -13.97 -9.96 -1.79
CA LYS A 102 -14.45 -11.24 -2.31
C LYS A 102 -14.50 -11.14 -3.83
N LYS A 103 -13.76 -12.00 -4.54
CA LYS A 103 -13.99 -12.22 -5.97
C LYS A 103 -15.41 -12.75 -6.15
N MET A 104 -16.28 -11.97 -6.79
CA MET A 104 -17.50 -12.55 -7.36
C MET A 104 -17.04 -13.52 -8.44
N LYS A 105 -17.38 -14.80 -8.27
CA LYS A 105 -17.23 -15.79 -9.33
C LYS A 105 -18.29 -15.44 -10.38
N ASN A 106 -17.87 -14.84 -11.49
CA ASN A 106 -18.68 -14.79 -12.70
C ASN A 106 -18.63 -16.16 -13.38
#